data_AF-A0A2B7YEN8-F1
#
_entry.id   AF-A0A2B7YEN8-F1
#
_cell.length_a   1.000
_cell.length_b   1.000
_cell.length_c   1.000
_cell.angle_alpha   90.00
_cell.angle_beta   90.00
_cell.angle_gamma   90.00
#
_symmetry.space_group_name_H-M   'P 1'
#
loop_
_entity.id
_entity.type
_entity.pdbx_description
1 polymer ?
#
loop_
_entity_poly.entity_id
_entity_poly.type
_entity_poly.pdbx_seq_one_letter_code
_entity_poly.pdbx_strand_id
1 'polypeptide(L)' 'MEPFQLKNEMLHHSIDYTPYEGRTFSQWPRYTILRGKVVYDRENGGVVGEKGYGEFVHRDKSSLAGSRFQEDCATRLEAF' A
#
# COMPACT_ATOMS: atom_id res chain seq x y z
N MET A 1 -3.71 -7.10 21.93
CA MET A 1 -3.89 -8.14 20.91
C MET A 1 -2.80 -9.15 21.15
N GLU A 2 -3.12 -10.43 21.22
CA GLU A 2 -2.09 -11.46 21.41
C GLU A 2 -1.22 -11.58 20.15
N PRO A 3 0.08 -11.85 20.30
CA PRO A 3 0.94 -12.14 19.16
C PRO A 3 0.37 -13.29 18.33
N PHE A 4 0.38 -13.14 17.02
CA PHE A 4 -0.13 -14.14 16.08
C PHE A 4 0.87 -14.33 14.94
N GLN A 5 0.84 -15.52 14.32
CA GLN A 5 1.60 -15.77 13.11
C GLN A 5 0.81 -15.30 11.89
N LEU A 6 1.47 -14.54 11.02
CA LEU A 6 0.89 -14.07 9.78
C LEU A 6 0.61 -15.27 8.86
N LYS A 7 -0.62 -15.28 8.33
CA LYS A 7 -1.03 -16.21 7.27
C LYS A 7 -1.40 -15.45 6.00
N ASN A 8 -1.20 -16.09 4.85
CA ASN A 8 -1.50 -15.53 3.54
C ASN A 8 -2.97 -15.06 3.43
N GLU A 9 -3.89 -15.82 4.00
CA GLU A 9 -5.33 -15.54 4.04
C GLU A 9 -5.68 -14.18 4.67
N MET A 10 -4.80 -13.65 5.53
CA MET A 10 -5.01 -12.37 6.23
C MET A 10 -4.72 -11.14 5.36
N LEU A 11 -4.04 -11.30 4.23
CA LEU A 11 -3.55 -10.18 3.40
C LEU A 11 -4.56 -9.71 2.35
N HIS A 12 -5.64 -10.48 2.12
CA HIS A 12 -6.71 -10.15 1.17
C HIS A 12 -6.21 -9.82 -0.26
N HIS A 13 -5.07 -10.36 -0.66
CA HIS A 13 -4.54 -10.23 -2.03
C HIS A 13 -4.91 -11.45 -2.88
N SER A 14 -4.71 -11.35 -4.20
CA SER A 14 -5.01 -12.44 -5.14
C SER A 14 -3.85 -13.44 -5.30
N ILE A 15 -2.78 -13.30 -4.49
CA ILE A 15 -1.59 -14.16 -4.55
C ILE A 15 -1.71 -15.26 -3.49
N ASP A 16 -1.14 -16.43 -3.79
CA ASP A 16 -1.22 -17.64 -2.99
C ASP A 16 -0.13 -17.75 -1.90
N TYR A 17 0.86 -16.85 -1.88
CA TYR A 17 1.91 -16.83 -0.88
C TYR A 17 2.31 -15.42 -0.43
N THR A 18 2.91 -15.34 0.76
CA THR A 18 3.59 -14.16 1.27
C THR A 18 4.97 -14.54 1.83
N PRO A 19 6.03 -13.76 1.54
CA PRO A 19 7.37 -14.01 2.11
C PRO A 19 7.41 -13.91 3.65
N TYR A 20 6.35 -13.37 4.25
CA TYR A 20 6.24 -13.17 5.69
C TYR A 20 5.39 -14.23 6.38
N GLU A 21 4.99 -15.30 5.67
CA GLU A 21 4.23 -16.42 6.22
C GLU A 21 4.91 -16.98 7.47
N GLY A 22 4.14 -17.23 8.53
CA GLY A 22 4.65 -17.78 9.79
C GLY A 22 5.44 -16.79 10.67
N ARG A 23 5.68 -15.56 10.23
CA ARG A 23 6.28 -14.54 11.10
C ARG A 23 5.31 -14.07 12.17
N THR A 24 5.81 -13.88 13.38
CA THR A 24 5.00 -13.39 14.51
C THR A 24 4.88 -11.87 14.49
N PHE A 25 3.66 -11.37 14.53
CA PHE A 25 3.34 -9.96 14.68
C PHE A 25 2.59 -9.73 15.99
N SER A 26 2.93 -8.65 16.69
CA SER A 26 2.25 -8.23 17.92
C SER A 26 1.10 -7.27 17.67
N GLN A 27 1.08 -6.62 16.51
CA GLN A 27 0.13 -5.54 16.19
C GLN A 27 -0.36 -5.66 14.75
N TRP A 28 -1.58 -5.19 14.54
CA TRP A 28 -2.25 -5.14 13.24
C TRP A 28 -3.22 -3.96 13.22
N PRO A 29 -3.48 -3.34 12.05
CA PRO A 29 -4.52 -2.33 11.92
C PRO A 29 -5.87 -2.87 12.42
N ARG A 30 -6.48 -2.18 13.39
CA ARG A 30 -7.86 -2.48 13.80
C ARG A 30 -8.85 -1.87 12.81
N TYR A 31 -8.61 -0.62 12.43
CA TYR A 31 -9.40 0.13 11.47
C TYR A 31 -8.49 0.78 10.43
N THR A 32 -8.92 0.77 9.18
CA THR A 32 -8.38 1.64 8.13
C THR A 32 -9.50 2.54 7.64
N ILE A 33 -9.27 3.85 7.67
CA ILE A 33 -10.25 4.86 7.28
C ILE A 33 -9.79 5.50 5.96
N LEU A 34 -10.67 5.53 4.97
CA LEU A 34 -10.45 6.18 3.69
C LEU A 34 -11.57 7.19 3.43
N ARG A 35 -11.20 8.47 3.30
CA ARG A 35 -12.13 9.58 3.01
C ARG A 35 -13.33 9.62 3.98
N GLY A 36 -13.05 9.43 5.28
CA GLY A 36 -14.06 9.46 6.34
C GLY A 36 -14.90 8.18 6.50
N LYS A 37 -14.66 7.13 5.69
CA LYS A 37 -15.32 5.83 5.82
C LYS A 37 -14.36 4.75 6.29
N VAL A 38 -14.83 3.86 7.16
CA VAL A 38 -14.10 2.64 7.53
C VAL A 38 -14.13 1.69 6.33
N VAL A 39 -12.96 1.31 5.82
CA VAL A 39 -12.81 0.38 4.67
C VAL A 39 -12.22 -0.96 5.08
N TYR A 40 -11.59 -1.02 6.25
CA TYR A 40 -11.10 -2.23 6.87
C TYR A 40 -11.46 -2.20 8.35
N ASP A 41 -12.06 -3.27 8.83
CA ASP A 41 -12.39 -3.51 10.22
C ASP A 41 -12.01 -4.94 10.59
N ARG A 42 -10.98 -5.07 11.43
CA ARG A 42 -10.47 -6.38 11.84
C ARG A 42 -11.50 -7.23 12.57
N GLU A 43 -12.32 -6.63 13.44
CA GLU A 43 -13.25 -7.37 14.29
C GLU A 43 -14.49 -7.83 13.50
N ASN A 44 -14.80 -7.15 12.39
CA ASN A 44 -15.90 -7.45 11.48
C ASN A 44 -15.47 -8.21 10.21
N GLY A 45 -14.36 -8.97 10.28
CA GLY A 45 -13.97 -9.89 9.20
C GLY A 45 -13.07 -9.30 8.10
N GLY A 46 -12.54 -8.09 8.30
CA GLY A 46 -11.51 -7.50 7.44
C GLY A 46 -12.05 -6.42 6.52
N VAL A 47 -11.99 -6.65 5.20
CA VAL A 47 -12.35 -5.63 4.21
C VAL A 47 -13.87 -5.39 4.21
N VAL A 48 -14.28 -4.19 4.61
CA VAL A 48 -15.70 -3.74 4.63
C VAL A 48 -16.00 -2.70 3.55
N GLY A 49 -14.98 -2.23 2.82
CA GLY A 49 -15.13 -1.25 1.75
C GLY A 49 -15.81 -1.81 0.49
N GLU A 50 -16.53 -0.94 -0.21
CA GLU A 50 -17.23 -1.30 -1.45
C GLU A 50 -16.30 -1.24 -2.67
N LYS A 51 -16.47 -2.19 -3.61
CA LYS A 51 -15.75 -2.18 -4.89
C LYS A 51 -16.10 -0.92 -5.68
N GLY A 52 -15.08 -0.19 -6.14
CA GLY A 52 -15.26 1.05 -6.90
C GLY A 52 -15.31 2.32 -6.04
N TYR A 53 -15.20 2.22 -4.70
CA TYR A 53 -15.11 3.40 -3.82
C TYR A 53 -13.81 4.21 -4.03
N GLY A 54 -12.77 3.58 -4.57
CA GLY A 54 -11.54 4.27 -4.93
C GLY A 54 -11.72 5.19 -6.14
N GLU A 55 -11.04 6.34 -6.10
CA GLU A 55 -11.03 7.33 -7.18
C GLU A 55 -9.61 7.49 -7.74
N PHE A 56 -9.49 7.81 -9.02
CA PHE A 56 -8.22 8.21 -9.61
C PHE A 56 -7.74 9.54 -9.01
N VAL A 57 -6.48 9.60 -8.60
CA VAL A 57 -5.86 10.81 -8.04
C VAL A 57 -4.85 11.34 -9.06
N HIS A 58 -5.20 12.47 -9.70
CA HIS A 58 -4.27 13.21 -10.55
C HIS A 58 -3.12 13.77 -9.70
N ARG A 59 -1.88 13.66 -10.19
CA ARG A 59 -0.68 14.16 -9.49
C ARG A 59 -0.12 15.37 -10.23
N ASP A 60 0.20 16.42 -9.49
CA ASP A 60 0.91 17.59 -10.01
C ASP A 60 2.42 17.49 -9.83
N LYS A 61 3.15 18.51 -10.28
CA LYS A 61 4.59 18.61 -10.07
C LYS A 61 4.90 18.60 -8.56
N SER A 62 5.87 17.78 -8.19
CA SER A 62 6.35 17.71 -6.81
C SER A 62 6.91 19.07 -6.37
N SER A 63 6.66 19.46 -5.12
CA SER A 63 7.29 20.61 -4.48
C SER A 63 8.69 20.31 -3.94
N LEU A 64 9.10 19.04 -3.92
CA LEU A 64 10.42 18.63 -3.46
C LEU A 64 11.49 18.96 -4.51
N ALA A 65 12.71 19.23 -4.03
CA ALA A 65 13.88 19.34 -4.90
C ALA A 65 14.03 18.06 -5.74
N GLY A 66 14.29 18.24 -7.04
CA GLY A 66 14.42 17.14 -8.00
C GLY A 66 15.60 16.22 -7.70
N SER A 67 15.91 15.32 -8.64
CA SER A 67 17.06 14.43 -8.55
C SER A 67 18.33 15.19 -8.16
N ARG A 68 19.10 14.64 -7.21
CA ARG A 68 20.44 15.17 -6.87
C ARG A 68 21.46 14.94 -7.99
N PHE A 69 21.18 14.02 -8.91
CA PHE A 69 21.94 13.80 -10.13
C PHE A 69 21.26 14.59 -11.23
N GLN A 70 21.82 15.77 -11.51
CA GLN A 70 21.35 16.74 -12.47
C GLN A 70 22.04 16.50 -13.83
N GLU A 71 21.93 15.29 -14.35
CA GLU A 71 22.14 15.06 -15.78
C GLU A 71 20.76 14.89 -16.39
N ASP A 72 20.36 15.90 -17.18
CA ASP A 72 19.11 15.88 -17.91
C ASP A 72 19.05 14.62 -18.76
N CYS A 73 18.01 13.81 -18.58
CA CYS A 73 17.71 12.67 -19.46
C CYS A 73 17.60 13.12 -20.94
N ALA A 74 17.32 14.42 -21.18
CA ALA A 74 17.23 15.02 -22.50
C ALA A 74 18.59 15.19 -23.21
N THR A 75 19.71 15.33 -22.49
CA THR A 75 21.04 15.51 -23.12
C THR A 75 21.74 14.20 -23.47
N ARG A 76 21.17 13.04 -23.11
CA ARG A 76 21.76 11.72 -23.43
C ARG A 76 21.37 11.16 -24.80
N LEU A 77 20.50 11.83 -25.56
CA LEU A 77 20.09 11.39 -26.91
C LEU A 77 21.00 11.90 -28.04
N GLU A 78 21.93 12.83 -27.76
CA GLU A 78 22.87 13.38 -28.76
C GLU A 78 24.25 12.68 -28.73
N ALA A 79 24.39 11.56 -28.00
CA ALA A 79 25.66 10.85 -27.80
C ALA A 79 25.72 9.48 -28.49
N PHE A 80 25.00 9.29 -29.59
CA PHE A 80 25.15 8.16 -30.53
C PHE A 80 25.34 8.66 -31.96
#